data_AF-A0A1M7ZMR9-F1
#
_entry.id   AF-A0A1M7ZMR9-F1
#
_cell.length_a   1.000
_cell.length_b   1.000
_cell.length_c   1.000
_cell.angle_alpha   90.00
_cell.angle_beta   90.00
_cell.angle_gamma   90.00
#
_symmetry.space_group_name_H-M   'P 1'
#
loop_
_entity.id
_entity.type
_entity.pdbx_description
1 polymer ?
#
loop_
_entity_poly.entity_id
_entity_poly.type
_entity_poly.pdbx_seq_one_letter_code
_entity_poly.pdbx_strand_id
1 'polypeptide(L)' 'MNKELVELSARLKDAQKELILSAARAKMMPSDSVIRKIAELEQAIVATETLIEEQAGR' A
#
# COMPACT_ATOMS: atom_id res chain seq x y z
N MET A 1 -4.81 -8.71 17.83
CA MET A 1 -4.72 -8.52 16.35
C MET A 1 -6.06 -8.11 15.80
N ASN A 2 -6.19 -6.87 15.32
CA ASN A 2 -7.41 -6.33 14.74
C ASN A 2 -7.54 -6.77 13.28
N LYS A 3 -8.58 -7.57 13.00
CA LYS A 3 -8.83 -8.13 11.67
C LYS A 3 -9.10 -7.07 10.61
N GLU A 4 -9.76 -5.97 10.98
CA GLU A 4 -10.11 -4.89 10.06
C GLU A 4 -8.87 -4.16 9.54
N LEU A 5 -7.88 -3.92 10.41
CA LEU A 5 -6.61 -3.32 10.02
C LEU A 5 -5.79 -4.25 9.11
N VAL A 6 -5.78 -5.55 9.39
CA VAL A 6 -5.10 -6.56 8.55
C VAL A 6 -5.73 -6.60 7.16
N GLU A 7 -7.06 -6.62 7.08
CA GLU A 7 -7.80 -6.58 5.81
C GLU A 7 -7.63 -5.25 5.06
N LEU A 8 -7.49 -4.12 5.77
CA LEU A 8 -7.16 -2.84 5.17
C LEU A 8 -5.73 -2.84 4.59
N SER A 9 -4.74 -3.32 5.36
CA SER A 9 -3.35 -3.43 4.91
C SER A 9 -3.23 -4.28 3.65
N ALA A 10 -3.94 -5.42 3.60
CA ALA A 10 -3.98 -6.27 2.41
C ALA A 10 -4.51 -5.52 1.18
N ARG A 11 -5.66 -4.82 1.30
CA ARG A 11 -6.25 -4.05 0.19
C ARG A 11 -5.35 -2.91 -0.27
N LEU A 12 -4.68 -2.22 0.65
CA LEU A 12 -3.74 -1.14 0.31
C LEU A 12 -2.53 -1.66 -0.47
N LYS A 13 -1.95 -2.79 -0.02
CA LYS A 13 -0.84 -3.47 -0.71
C LYS A 13 -1.23 -3.96 -2.09
N ASP A 14 -2.43 -4.54 -2.23
CA ASP A 14 -2.94 -4.99 -3.52
C ASP A 14 -3.11 -3.81 -4.48
N ALA A 15 -3.70 -2.69 -4.04
CA ALA A 15 -3.84 -1.49 -4.86
C ALA A 15 -2.48 -0.91 -5.30
N GLN A 16 -1.50 -0.84 -4.40
CA GLN A 16 -0.16 -0.35 -4.74
C GLN A 16 0.54 -1.28 -5.74
N LYS A 17 0.44 -2.60 -5.51
CA LYS A 17 0.98 -3.63 -6.39
C LYS A 17 0.37 -3.56 -7.79
N GLU A 18 -0.93 -3.35 -7.91
CA GLU A 18 -1.60 -3.20 -9.20
C GLU A 18 -1.08 -2.01 -10.01
N LEU A 19 -0.86 -0.85 -9.36
CA LEU A 19 -0.27 0.32 -10.03
C LEU A 19 1.15 0.04 -10.54
N ILE A 20 1.98 -0.59 -9.71
CA ILE A 20 3.36 -0.96 -10.07
C ILE A 20 3.37 -1.98 -11.22
N LEU A 21 2.55 -3.02 -11.13
CA LEU A 21 2.44 -4.05 -12.17
C LEU A 21 1.88 -3.49 -13.48
N SER A 22 0.93 -2.57 -13.41
CA SER A 22 0.38 -1.89 -14.59
C SER A 22 1.46 -1.10 -15.32
N ALA A 23 2.26 -0.30 -14.61
CA ALA A 23 3.38 0.43 -15.19
C ALA A 23 4.44 -0.51 -15.79
N ALA A 24 4.80 -1.58 -15.07
CA ALA A 24 5.73 -2.59 -15.56
C ALA A 24 5.25 -3.27 -16.86
N ARG A 25 3.96 -3.65 -16.92
CA ARG A 25 3.34 -4.24 -18.12
C ARG A 25 3.30 -3.28 -19.29
N ALA A 26 3.12 -1.99 -19.03
CA ALA A 26 3.14 -0.95 -20.06
C ALA A 26 4.54 -0.71 -20.65
N LYS A 27 5.61 -1.28 -20.06
CA LYS A 27 7.02 -1.05 -20.45
C LYS A 27 7.39 0.44 -20.48
N MET A 28 6.76 1.23 -19.63
CA MET A 28 6.97 2.67 -19.51
C MET A 28 7.07 3.05 -18.04
N MET A 29 7.69 4.20 -17.78
CA MET A 29 7.62 4.79 -16.45
C MET A 29 6.17 5.19 -16.13
N PRO A 30 5.70 5.01 -14.89
CA PRO A 30 4.43 5.57 -14.47
C PRO A 30 4.48 7.10 -14.56
N SER A 31 3.35 7.74 -14.83
CA SER A 31 3.24 9.20 -14.77
C SER A 31 3.52 9.71 -13.35
N ASP A 32 3.93 10.98 -13.22
CA ASP A 32 4.16 11.61 -11.91
C ASP A 32 2.97 11.48 -10.97
N SER A 33 1.74 11.52 -11.50
CA SER A 33 0.52 11.29 -10.74
C SER A 33 0.42 9.86 -10.18
N VAL A 34 0.82 8.85 -10.97
CA VAL A 34 0.85 7.45 -10.52
C VAL A 34 1.97 7.22 -9.52
N ILE A 35 3.16 7.81 -9.74
CA ILE A 35 4.27 7.76 -8.78
C ILE A 35 3.84 8.36 -7.44
N ARG A 36 3.18 9.53 -7.45
CA ARG A 36 2.64 10.14 -6.23
C ARG A 36 1.60 9.25 -5.55
N LYS A 37 0.71 8.63 -6.32
CA LYS A 37 -0.30 7.70 -5.78
C LYS A 37 0.32 6.48 -5.11
N ILE A 38 1.38 5.91 -5.69
CA ILE A 38 2.15 4.81 -5.10
C ILE A 38 2.77 5.24 -3.77
N ALA A 39 3.36 6.44 -3.71
CA ALA A 39 3.95 6.98 -2.49
C ALA A 39 2.91 7.25 -1.39
N GLU A 40 1.73 7.78 -1.74
CA GLU A 40 0.62 7.97 -0.81
C GLU A 40 0.11 6.64 -0.25
N LEU A 41 -0.01 5.61 -1.11
CA LEU A 41 -0.38 4.26 -0.67
C LEU A 41 0.69 3.67 0.26
N GLU A 42 1.98 3.85 -0.03
CA GLU A 42 3.07 3.39 0.84
C GLU A 42 2.95 4.00 2.24
N GLN A 43 2.74 5.31 2.33
CA GLN A 43 2.57 5.99 3.61
C GLN A 43 1.36 5.45 4.39
N ALA A 44 0.25 5.17 3.70
CA ALA A 44 -0.93 4.58 4.31
C ALA A 44 -0.70 3.13 4.77
N ILE A 45 0.05 2.33 4.01
CA ILE A 45 0.45 0.96 4.38
C ILE A 45 1.28 1.01 5.66
N VAL A 46 2.35 1.80 5.68
CA VAL A 46 3.24 1.96 6.85
C VAL A 46 2.44 2.36 8.08
N ALA A 47 1.58 3.38 7.97
CA ALA A 47 0.74 3.81 9.09
C ALA A 47 -0.22 2.70 9.59
N THR A 48 -0.80 1.94 8.66
CA THR A 48 -1.70 0.82 9.00
C THR A 48 -0.93 -0.32 9.66
N GLU A 49 0.26 -0.65 9.17
CA GLU A 49 1.12 -1.69 9.74
C GLU A 49 1.62 -1.30 11.13
N THR A 50 2.04 -0.05 11.33
CA THR A 50 2.38 0.46 12.67
C THR A 50 1.22 0.27 13.65
N LEU A 51 -0.03 0.58 13.26
CA LEU A 51 -1.19 0.35 14.13
C LEU A 51 -1.46 -1.13 14.40
N ILE A 52 -1.20 -2.02 13.44
CA ILE A 52 -1.31 -3.47 13.64
C ILE A 52 -0.28 -3.94 14.67
N GLU A 53 0.97 -3.49 14.53
CA GLU A 53 2.08 -3.80 15.45
C GLU A 53 1.80 -3.28 16.86
N GLU A 54 1.33 -2.03 16.98
CA GLU A 54 0.93 -1.43 18.26
C GLU A 54 -0.17 -2.22 18.97
N GLN A 55 -1.07 -2.86 18.22
CA GLN A 55 -2.15 -3.70 18.78
C GLN A 55 -1.76 -5.18 18.94
N ALA A 56 -0.59 -5.57 18.44
CA ALA A 56 -0.07 -6.93 18.53
C ALA A 56 0.93 -7.11 19.69
N GLY A 57 1.48 -6.03 20.25
CA GLY A 57 2.40 -6.10 21.37
C GLY A 57 3.36 -4.89 21.44
N ARG A 58 2.86 -3.67 21.65
CA ARG A 58 2.51 -3.25 23.03
C ARG A 58 1.43 -4.07 23.72
#